data_AF-A0A6I5CM91-F1
#
_entry.id   AF-A0A6I5CM91-F1
#
_cell.length_a   1.000
_cell.length_b   1.000
_cell.length_c   1.000
_cell.angle_alpha   90.00
_cell.angle_beta   90.00
_cell.angle_gamma   90.00
#
_symmetry.space_group_name_H-M   'P 1'
#
loop_
_entity.id
_entity.type
_entity.pdbx_description
1 polymer ?
#
loop_
_entity_poly.entity_id
_entity_poly.type
_entity_poly.pdbx_seq_one_letter_code
_entity_poly.pdbx_strand_id
1 'polypeptide(L)'
;EQYTPGAALTARVLGYLEAWTLRLHELGYRSGAYGSVSSLVADLVGNAARTTLPDVIHFAHWNDEAVTTDAALPAGLWSQGQRVHQYAGDRAETYGGTRISVDRDQLDVGAGA
;
A
#
# COMPACT_ATOMS: atom_id res chain seq x y z
N GLU A 1 -5.50 -2.06 4.86
CA GLU A 1 -6.77 -2.82 4.77
C GLU A 1 -7.99 -1.91 4.92
N GLN A 2 -9.21 -2.37 4.60
CA GLN A 2 -10.35 -1.51 4.21
C GLN A 2 -11.00 -0.70 5.34
N TYR A 3 -11.39 0.54 5.03
CA TYR A 3 -12.30 1.37 5.84
C TYR A 3 -13.23 2.17 4.92
N THR A 4 -14.34 2.70 5.43
CA THR A 4 -15.23 3.57 4.64
C THR A 4 -14.66 4.99 4.59
N PRO A 5 -14.20 5.51 3.44
CA PRO A 5 -13.71 6.89 3.35
C PRO A 5 -14.79 7.91 3.72
N GLY A 6 -14.36 9.04 4.26
CA GLY A 6 -15.28 10.10 4.67
C GLY A 6 -14.59 11.14 5.54
N ALA A 7 -15.06 12.39 5.48
CA ALA A 7 -14.36 13.58 5.97
C ALA A 7 -13.59 13.38 7.29
N ALA A 8 -14.26 12.95 8.36
CA ALA A 8 -13.64 12.80 9.66
C ALA A 8 -12.67 11.60 9.75
N LEU A 9 -12.97 10.48 9.08
CA LEU A 9 -12.11 9.29 9.12
C LEU A 9 -10.89 9.45 8.20
N THR A 10 -11.10 9.93 6.98
CA THR A 10 -10.03 10.30 6.04
C THR A 10 -9.04 11.27 6.68
N ALA A 11 -9.52 12.33 7.33
CA ALA A 11 -8.63 13.29 8.01
C ALA A 11 -7.77 12.62 9.11
N ARG A 12 -8.36 11.69 9.89
CA ARG A 12 -7.63 10.96 10.94
C ARG A 12 -6.59 10.00 10.37
N VAL A 13 -6.97 9.23 9.35
CA VAL A 13 -6.07 8.26 8.70
C VAL A 13 -4.90 8.99 8.02
N LEU A 14 -5.18 10.03 7.25
CA LEU A 14 -4.13 10.80 6.57
C LEU A 14 -3.24 11.53 7.58
N GLY A 15 -3.81 12.12 8.63
CA GLY A 15 -3.02 12.75 9.69
C GLY A 15 -2.08 11.78 10.41
N TYR A 16 -2.54 10.54 10.66
CA TYR A 16 -1.68 9.49 11.20
C TYR A 16 -0.54 9.10 10.24
N LEU A 17 -0.85 8.86 8.96
CA LEU A 17 0.14 8.43 7.97
C LEU A 17 1.17 9.49 7.63
N GLU A 18 0.75 10.75 7.61
CA GLU A 18 1.67 11.88 7.46
C GLU A 18 2.64 11.93 8.64
N ALA A 19 2.14 11.90 9.88
CA ALA A 19 2.99 11.90 11.07
C ALA A 19 3.94 10.69 11.12
N TRP A 20 3.44 9.51 10.74
CA TRP A 20 4.23 8.28 10.64
C TRP A 20 5.36 8.42 9.60
N THR A 21 5.04 8.93 8.42
CA THR A 21 6.02 9.12 7.35
C THR A 21 7.09 10.11 7.75
N LEU A 22 6.68 11.28 8.25
CA LEU A 22 7.62 12.30 8.72
C LEU A 22 8.53 11.75 9.83
N ARG A 23 7.98 10.99 10.78
CA ARG A 23 8.78 10.41 11.86
C ARG A 23 9.80 9.39 11.36
N LEU A 24 9.45 8.56 10.38
CA LEU A 24 10.40 7.61 9.79
C LEU A 24 11.49 8.34 9.00
N HIS A 25 11.14 9.40 8.25
CA HIS A 25 12.12 10.23 7.55
C HIS A 25 13.10 10.90 8.51
N GLU A 26 12.63 11.45 9.63
CA GLU A 26 13.50 12.01 10.69
C GLU A 26 14.50 11.00 11.25
N LEU A 27 14.12 9.72 11.25
CA LEU A 27 14.95 8.60 11.72
C LEU A 27 15.83 8.00 10.60
N GLY A 28 15.73 8.50 9.37
CA GLY A 28 16.48 8.00 8.22
C GLY A 28 15.90 6.73 7.58
N TYR A 29 14.65 6.38 7.87
CA TYR A 29 13.96 5.23 7.29
C TYR A 29 12.97 5.63 6.19
N ARG A 30 12.73 4.72 5.24
CA ARG A 30 11.61 4.81 4.30
C ARG A 30 10.30 4.42 4.99
N SER A 31 9.21 5.12 4.67
CA SER A 31 7.87 4.78 5.11
C SER A 31 7.11 3.95 4.09
N GLY A 32 6.24 3.07 4.59
CA GLY A 32 5.31 2.29 3.79
C GLY A 32 3.90 2.34 4.37
N ALA A 33 2.89 2.21 3.52
CA ALA A 33 1.51 2.09 3.97
C ALA A 33 0.80 0.95 3.24
N TYR A 34 0.00 0.16 3.98
CA TYR A 34 -0.78 -0.96 3.46
C TYR A 34 -2.29 -0.70 3.48
N GLY A 35 -2.98 -0.88 2.35
CA GLY A 35 -4.32 -0.35 2.13
C GLY A 35 -5.13 -1.02 1.02
N SER A 36 -6.45 -1.10 1.17
CA SER A 36 -7.30 -1.49 0.03
C SER A 36 -7.37 -0.35 -1.00
N VAL A 37 -7.44 -0.71 -2.28
CA VAL A 37 -7.63 0.25 -3.39
C VAL A 37 -8.88 1.12 -3.22
N SER A 38 -9.93 0.62 -2.56
CA SER A 38 -11.21 1.31 -2.36
C SER A 38 -11.23 2.29 -1.17
N SER A 39 -10.14 2.37 -0.40
CA SER A 39 -10.10 3.17 0.84
C SER A 39 -8.81 3.96 0.96
N LEU A 40 -7.77 3.37 1.57
CA LEU A 40 -6.51 4.06 1.80
C LEU A 40 -5.88 4.61 0.53
N VAL A 41 -5.84 3.80 -0.54
CA VAL A 41 -5.26 4.23 -1.81
C VAL A 41 -6.08 5.37 -2.39
N ALA A 42 -7.41 5.27 -2.39
CA ALA A 42 -8.29 6.34 -2.86
C ALA A 42 -8.08 7.66 -2.08
N ASP A 43 -7.96 7.59 -0.76
CA ASP A 43 -7.70 8.76 0.07
C ASP A 43 -6.31 9.38 -0.18
N LEU A 44 -5.25 8.56 -0.26
CA LEU A 44 -3.90 9.04 -0.55
C LEU A 44 -3.81 9.65 -1.96
N VAL A 45 -4.40 9.02 -2.97
CA VAL A 45 -4.46 9.53 -4.34
C VAL A 45 -5.22 10.84 -4.41
N GLY A 46 -6.40 10.91 -3.79
CA GLY A 46 -7.23 12.12 -3.76
C GLY A 46 -6.59 13.29 -3.00
N ASN A 47 -5.66 13.01 -2.09
CA ASN A 47 -5.00 14.01 -1.24
C ASN A 47 -3.48 14.12 -1.49
N ALA A 48 -2.96 13.56 -2.58
CA ALA A 48 -1.53 13.51 -2.87
C ALA A 48 -0.84 14.89 -2.88
N ALA A 49 -1.57 15.96 -3.19
CA ALA A 49 -1.06 17.33 -3.16
C ALA A 49 -1.12 18.01 -1.77
N ARG A 50 -1.74 17.38 -0.78
CA ARG A 50 -2.07 17.97 0.54
C ARG A 50 -1.50 17.20 1.74
N THR A 51 -0.94 16.02 1.50
CA THR A 51 -0.40 15.16 2.56
C THR A 51 0.95 14.62 2.15
N THR A 52 1.83 14.44 3.12
CA THR A 52 3.08 13.72 2.90
C THR A 52 2.80 12.25 2.62
N LEU A 53 3.04 11.81 1.38
CA LEU A 53 2.82 10.43 0.96
C LEU A 53 3.91 9.50 1.50
N PRO A 54 3.58 8.22 1.77
CA PRO A 54 4.60 7.23 2.09
C PRO A 54 5.53 6.96 0.90
N ASP A 55 6.76 6.50 1.16
CA ASP A 55 7.72 6.18 0.10
C ASP A 55 7.36 4.93 -0.70
N VAL A 56 6.61 4.00 -0.08
CA VAL A 56 6.13 2.75 -0.68
C VAL A 56 4.64 2.58 -0.41
N ILE A 57 3.87 2.23 -1.44
CA ILE A 57 2.48 1.82 -1.30
C ILE A 57 2.35 0.31 -1.45
N HIS A 58 1.77 -0.34 -0.44
CA HIS A 58 1.33 -1.73 -0.51
C HIS A 58 -0.19 -1.73 -0.66
N PHE A 59 -0.69 -2.01 -1.86
CA PHE A 59 -2.11 -1.96 -2.13
C PHE A 59 -2.72 -3.35 -2.23
N ALA A 60 -3.88 -3.54 -1.60
CA ALA A 60 -4.68 -4.75 -1.72
C ALA A 60 -5.76 -4.57 -2.77
N HIS A 61 -5.69 -5.42 -3.80
CA HIS A 61 -6.73 -5.61 -4.80
C HIS A 61 -6.70 -7.06 -5.26
N TRP A 62 -7.59 -7.89 -4.72
CA TRP A 62 -7.57 -9.33 -5.00
C TRP A 62 -8.17 -9.66 -6.37
N ASN A 63 -7.40 -9.37 -7.42
CA ASN A 63 -7.79 -9.56 -8.82
C ASN A 63 -7.05 -10.74 -9.49
N ASP A 64 -6.22 -11.47 -8.74
CA ASP A 64 -5.38 -12.57 -9.22
C ASP A 64 -4.32 -12.16 -10.28
N GLU A 65 -4.02 -10.87 -10.42
CA GLU A 65 -3.01 -10.35 -11.36
C GLU A 65 -1.72 -9.97 -10.63
N ALA A 66 -0.65 -10.74 -10.86
CA ALA A 66 0.67 -10.49 -10.29
C ALA A 66 1.43 -9.35 -11.01
N VAL A 67 0.86 -8.15 -11.00
CA VAL A 67 1.42 -6.90 -11.55
C VAL A 67 1.32 -5.78 -10.52
N THR A 68 2.20 -4.77 -10.57
CA THR A 68 2.18 -3.63 -9.62
C THR A 68 1.47 -2.38 -10.17
N THR A 69 0.80 -2.52 -11.32
CA THR A 69 -0.05 -1.48 -11.93
C THR A 69 -1.51 -1.72 -11.58
N ASP A 70 -2.23 -0.64 -11.29
CA ASP A 70 -3.66 -0.69 -11.01
C ASP A 70 -4.34 0.59 -11.49
N ALA A 71 -5.59 0.53 -11.94
CA ALA A 71 -6.35 1.70 -12.37
C ALA A 71 -6.59 2.70 -11.21
N ALA A 72 -6.61 2.24 -9.97
CA ALA A 72 -6.70 3.07 -8.77
C ALA A 72 -5.39 3.82 -8.46
N LEU A 73 -4.27 3.46 -9.10
CA LEU A 73 -2.97 4.09 -8.90
C LEU A 73 -2.56 4.91 -10.15
N PRO A 74 -2.63 6.25 -10.08
CA PRO A 74 -2.15 7.10 -11.16
C PRO A 74 -0.72 6.78 -11.56
N ALA A 75 -0.43 6.80 -12.87
CA ALA A 75 0.86 6.41 -13.43
C ALA A 75 2.06 7.21 -12.88
N GLY A 76 1.84 8.43 -12.37
CA GLY A 76 2.90 9.25 -11.77
C GLY A 76 3.24 8.92 -10.32
N LEU A 77 2.29 8.42 -9.53
CA LEU A 77 2.49 8.19 -8.09
C LEU A 77 3.13 6.83 -7.84
N TRP A 78 4.15 6.78 -6.96
CA TRP A 78 4.91 5.56 -6.65
C TRP A 78 5.43 4.83 -7.92
N SER A 79 5.81 5.57 -8.96
CA SER A 79 6.12 5.00 -10.28
C SER A 79 7.57 4.53 -10.45
N GLN A 80 8.42 4.76 -9.44
CA GLN A 80 9.86 4.52 -9.50
C GLN A 80 10.26 3.32 -8.63
N GLY A 81 9.56 2.19 -8.76
CA GLY A 81 9.80 1.01 -7.93
C GLY A 81 9.42 1.25 -6.47
N GLN A 82 8.16 1.63 -6.24
CA GLN A 82 7.62 2.01 -4.93
C GLN A 82 6.27 1.33 -4.65
N ARG A 83 6.01 0.17 -5.25
CA ARG A 83 4.70 -0.50 -5.21
C ARG A 83 4.82 -1.97 -4.80
N VAL A 84 3.94 -2.38 -3.92
CA VAL A 84 3.65 -3.79 -3.61
C VAL A 84 2.17 -4.02 -3.85
N HIS A 85 1.82 -5.10 -4.54
CA HIS A 85 0.44 -5.45 -4.82
C HIS A 85 0.08 -6.78 -4.14
N GLN A 86 -0.79 -6.73 -3.13
CA GLN A 86 -1.45 -7.94 -2.62
C GLN A 86 -2.58 -8.32 -3.58
N TYR A 87 -2.26 -9.20 -4.52
CA TYR A 87 -3.15 -9.58 -5.63
C TYR A 87 -4.02 -10.80 -5.32
N ALA A 88 -3.71 -11.53 -4.25
CA ALA A 88 -4.52 -12.65 -3.76
C ALA A 88 -4.42 -12.79 -2.24
N GLY A 89 -5.57 -12.90 -1.56
CA GLY A 89 -5.65 -13.20 -0.13
C GLY A 89 -6.07 -14.64 0.15
N ASP A 90 -5.77 -15.11 1.36
CA ASP A 90 -6.28 -16.36 1.96
C ASP A 90 -6.12 -17.62 1.08
N ARG A 91 -4.96 -17.75 0.42
CA ARG A 91 -4.66 -18.92 -0.41
C ARG A 91 -4.11 -20.05 0.44
N ALA A 92 -4.83 -21.18 0.46
CA ALA A 92 -4.35 -22.38 1.10
C ALA A 92 -3.27 -23.06 0.23
N GLU A 93 -2.04 -23.11 0.73
CA GLU A 93 -0.87 -23.60 0.00
C GLU A 93 -0.05 -24.57 0.84
N THR A 94 0.72 -25.44 0.18
CA THR A 94 1.54 -26.45 0.85
C THR A 94 3.02 -26.21 0.55
N TYR A 95 3.80 -25.98 1.60
CA TYR A 95 5.24 -25.78 1.54
C TYR A 95 5.94 -26.80 2.42
N GLY A 96 6.87 -27.59 1.85
CA GLY A 96 7.61 -28.61 2.61
C GLY A 96 6.72 -29.66 3.30
N GLY A 97 5.51 -29.89 2.79
CA GLY A 97 4.52 -30.80 3.40
C GLY A 97 3.59 -30.17 4.44
N THR A 98 3.78 -28.89 4.79
CA THR A 98 2.90 -28.15 5.70
C THR A 98 1.91 -27.29 4.92
N ARG A 99 0.61 -27.42 5.22
CA ARG A 99 -0.44 -26.58 4.65
C ARG A 99 -0.67 -25.34 5.50
N ILE A 100 -0.58 -24.16 4.90
CA ILE A 100 -0.79 -22.85 5.54
C ILE A 100 -1.64 -21.95 4.64
N SER A 101 -2.33 -20.96 5.23
CA SER A 101 -2.95 -19.87 4.47
C SER A 101 -1.90 -18.79 4.23
N VAL A 102 -1.76 -18.33 2.99
CA VAL A 102 -0.84 -17.26 2.60
C VAL A 102 -1.55 -16.25 1.71
N ASP A 103 -1.16 -15.00 1.83
CA ASP A 103 -1.46 -13.98 0.84
C ASP A 103 -0.30 -13.94 -0.18
N ARG A 104 -0.61 -13.57 -1.42
CA ARG A 104 0.40 -13.40 -2.47
C ARG A 104 0.55 -11.94 -2.84
N ASP A 105 1.81 -11.53 -2.87
CA ASP A 105 2.21 -10.18 -3.21
C ASP A 105 3.13 -10.17 -4.43
N GLN A 106 2.93 -9.20 -5.33
CA GLN A 106 3.89 -8.84 -6.36
C GLN A 106 4.65 -7.58 -5.93
N LEU A 107 5.98 -7.63 -5.92
CA LEU A 107 6.83 -6.56 -5.42
C LEU A 107 7.55 -5.83 -6.56
N ASP A 108 7.57 -4.51 -6.48
CA ASP A 108 8.43 -3.61 -7.25
C ASP A 108 8.87 -2.46 -6.32
N VAL A 109 9.91 -2.73 -5.51
CA VAL A 109 10.33 -1.84 -4.41
C VAL A 109 11.84 -1.54 -4.36
N GLY A 110 12.52 -1.61 -5.52
CA GLY A 110 13.96 -1.35 -5.63
C GLY A 110 14.82 -2.18 -4.67
N ALA A 111 16.10 -1.83 -4.54
CA ALA A 111 16.92 -2.29 -3.41
C ALA A 111 16.76 -1.31 -2.24
N GLY A 112 16.70 -1.82 -1.01
CA GLY A 112 16.89 -0.97 0.17
C GLY A 112 18.27 -0.32 0.13
N ALA A 113 18.35 0.98 0.44
CA ALA A 113 19.62 1.67 0.62
C ALA A 113 20.29 1.23 1.93
#